data_AF-A0A0F9J1W1-F1
#
_entry.id   AF-A0A0F9J1W1-F1
#
_cell.length_a   1.000
_cell.length_b   1.000
_cell.length_c   1.000
_cell.angle_alpha   90.00
_cell.angle_beta   90.00
_cell.angle_gamma   90.00
#
_symmetry.space_group_name_H-M   'P 1'
#
loop_
_entity.id
_entity.type
_entity.pdbx_description
1 polymer ?
#
loop_
_entity_poly.entity_id
_entity_poly.type
_entity_poly.pdbx_seq_one_letter_code
_entity_poly.pdbx_strand_id
1 'polypeptide(L)'
;MPYQKIDGTVVTRAGVTTLQNVDYNLQNVNDQSKSAYGLSVQLVYTSGGAFDWTLKLQGSNDGVNFSDIVGSSLNITANGNTIFDVGNPNYRILRVVATPTSGTVTFVLTYNAVNLS
;
A
#
# COMPACT_ATOMS: atom_id res chain seq x y z
N MET A 1 18.42 13.11 4.10
CA MET A 1 17.12 13.66 3.64
C MET A 1 16.02 13.02 4.49
N PRO A 2 15.03 13.76 5.01
CA PRO A 2 14.20 13.24 6.10
C PRO A 2 13.22 12.19 5.57
N TYR A 3 13.34 11.02 6.17
CA TYR A 3 12.43 9.88 6.11
C TYR A 3 11.04 10.33 6.60
N GLN A 4 10.01 10.31 5.73
CA GLN A 4 8.64 10.55 6.18
C GLN A 4 7.98 9.21 6.50
N LYS A 5 8.17 8.74 7.73
CA LYS A 5 7.35 7.68 8.32
C LYS A 5 5.96 8.24 8.53
N ILE A 6 4.94 7.66 7.92
CA ILE A 6 3.58 7.80 8.45
C ILE A 6 3.26 6.48 9.13
N ASP A 7 3.25 6.53 10.46
CA ASP A 7 2.99 5.39 11.31
C ASP A 7 1.48 5.15 11.46
N GLY A 8 1.04 3.95 11.08
CA GLY A 8 -0.03 3.25 11.81
C GLY A 8 -1.47 3.67 11.51
N THR A 9 -1.88 3.73 10.25
CA THR A 9 -3.33 3.70 9.96
C THR A 9 -3.88 2.32 10.31
N VAL A 10 -4.61 2.21 11.42
CA VAL A 10 -5.32 0.98 11.82
C VAL A 10 -6.72 1.03 11.21
N VAL A 11 -7.04 0.05 10.36
CA VAL A 11 -8.37 -0.03 9.75
C VAL A 11 -8.93 -1.44 9.94
N THR A 12 -10.01 -1.56 10.74
CA THR A 12 -10.80 -2.79 10.87
C THR A 12 -11.96 -2.75 9.87
N ARG A 13 -12.04 -3.76 9.00
CA ARG A 13 -12.88 -3.68 7.78
C ARG A 13 -13.58 -5.00 7.50
N ALA A 14 -14.85 -4.91 7.11
CA ALA A 14 -15.70 -6.03 6.70
C ALA A 14 -16.14 -5.95 5.21
N GLY A 15 -15.57 -5.01 4.45
CA GLY A 15 -15.90 -4.77 3.03
C GLY A 15 -14.69 -4.25 2.25
N VAL A 16 -14.77 -4.26 0.91
CA VAL A 16 -13.70 -3.77 0.01
C VAL A 16 -13.26 -2.39 0.46
N THR A 17 -11.96 -2.21 0.67
CA THR A 17 -11.46 -0.90 1.11
C THR A 17 -10.07 -0.62 0.59
N THR A 18 -9.90 0.61 0.11
CA THR A 18 -8.58 1.25 0.02
C THR A 18 -8.04 1.47 1.42
N LEU A 19 -7.02 0.71 1.80
CA LEU A 19 -6.48 0.76 3.15
C LEU A 19 -5.71 2.06 3.38
N GLN A 20 -5.04 2.59 2.34
CA GLN A 20 -4.36 3.89 2.40
C GLN A 20 -4.00 4.39 0.99
N ASN A 21 -4.15 5.70 0.75
CA ASN A 21 -3.45 6.39 -0.33
C ASN A 21 -2.11 6.91 0.20
N VAL A 22 -1.03 6.58 -0.49
CA VAL A 22 0.32 7.09 -0.22
C VAL A 22 0.70 8.02 -1.37
N ASP A 23 0.57 9.32 -1.12
CA ASP A 23 0.97 10.36 -2.06
C ASP A 23 2.47 10.65 -1.90
N TYR A 24 3.26 10.34 -2.92
CA TYR A 24 4.72 10.59 -2.91
C TYR A 24 5.07 12.07 -3.08
N ASN A 25 4.09 12.88 -3.51
CA ASN A 25 4.28 14.27 -3.90
C ASN A 25 4.02 15.28 -2.77
N LEU A 26 3.87 14.82 -1.52
CA LEU A 26 3.75 15.69 -0.34
C LEU A 26 5.09 16.35 0.08
N GLN A 27 6.18 16.06 -0.63
CA GLN A 27 7.41 16.84 -0.62
C GLN A 27 7.46 17.60 -1.94
N ASN A 28 7.28 18.92 -1.88
CA ASN A 28 7.25 19.84 -3.02
C ASN A 28 8.65 19.91 -3.69
N VAL A 29 9.07 18.84 -4.39
CA VAL A 29 10.35 18.79 -5.10
C VAL A 29 10.08 18.78 -6.60
N ASN A 30 9.81 19.97 -7.13
CA ASN A 30 10.18 20.39 -8.49
C ASN A 30 10.88 19.30 -9.31
N ASP A 31 10.11 18.56 -10.10
CA ASP A 31 10.57 17.64 -11.14
C ASP A 31 11.69 16.65 -10.73
N GLN A 32 11.79 16.27 -9.45
CA GLN A 32 12.67 15.17 -9.08
C GLN A 32 12.03 13.87 -9.56
N SER A 33 12.62 13.32 -10.62
CA SER A 33 12.19 12.15 -11.37
C SER A 33 11.51 11.10 -10.49
N LYS A 34 10.24 10.79 -10.78
CA LYS A 34 9.44 9.71 -10.17
C LYS A 34 10.20 8.37 -10.07
N SER A 35 11.20 8.19 -10.94
CA SER A 35 12.13 7.09 -11.04
C SER A 35 13.17 6.97 -9.90
N ALA A 36 13.32 8.00 -9.07
CA ALA A 36 14.36 8.09 -8.05
C ALA A 36 13.88 7.65 -6.66
N TYR A 37 12.66 7.16 -6.49
CA TYR A 37 12.14 6.77 -5.18
C TYR A 37 11.64 5.33 -5.13
N GLY A 38 12.04 4.62 -4.07
CA GLY A 38 11.50 3.32 -3.70
C GLY A 38 10.47 3.44 -2.58
N LEU A 39 9.45 2.58 -2.58
CA LEU A 39 8.48 2.43 -1.48
C LEU A 39 8.52 1.00 -0.95
N SER A 40 8.51 0.90 0.37
CA SER A 40 8.17 -0.34 1.07
C SER A 40 6.86 -0.13 1.82
N VAL A 41 5.87 -0.98 1.60
CA VAL A 41 4.61 -1.00 2.36
C VAL A 41 4.50 -2.31 3.10
N GLN A 42 4.54 -2.25 4.43
CA GLN A 42 4.25 -3.38 5.29
C GLN A 42 2.78 -3.37 5.70
N LEU A 43 2.12 -4.49 5.50
CA LEU A 43 0.80 -4.80 6.05
C LEU A 43 0.94 -5.91 7.08
N VAL A 44 0.33 -5.69 8.24
CA VAL A 44 0.06 -6.74 9.22
C VAL A 44 -1.44 -6.94 9.24
N TYR A 45 -1.89 -8.19 9.11
CA TYR A 45 -3.31 -8.54 9.08
C TYR A 45 -3.64 -9.59 10.14
N THR A 46 -4.70 -9.30 10.89
CA THR A 46 -5.16 -10.14 12.00
C THR A 46 -6.68 -10.30 11.97
N SER A 47 -7.15 -11.49 12.31
CA SER A 47 -8.55 -11.83 12.49
C SER A 47 -8.75 -12.71 13.71
N GLY A 48 -9.92 -12.58 14.34
CA GLY A 48 -10.40 -13.49 15.38
C GLY A 48 -11.14 -14.73 14.84
N GLY A 49 -11.30 -14.84 13.51
CA GLY A 49 -11.96 -15.98 12.86
C GLY A 49 -11.35 -16.31 11.50
N ALA A 50 -11.95 -17.25 10.78
CA ALA A 50 -11.52 -17.58 9.41
C ALA A 50 -11.80 -16.40 8.47
N PHE A 51 -10.91 -16.20 7.49
CA PHE A 51 -11.06 -15.17 6.46
C PHE A 51 -10.37 -15.58 5.16
N ASP A 52 -10.78 -14.92 4.08
CA ASP A 52 -10.14 -15.00 2.77
C ASP A 52 -10.23 -13.64 2.08
N TRP A 53 -9.08 -13.02 1.83
CA TRP A 53 -8.96 -11.69 1.25
C TRP A 53 -7.86 -11.66 0.19
N THR A 54 -8.01 -10.79 -0.80
CA THR A 54 -6.96 -10.47 -1.77
C THR A 54 -6.42 -9.08 -1.51
N LEU A 55 -5.10 -8.96 -1.39
CA LEU A 55 -4.37 -7.71 -1.34
C LEU A 55 -3.79 -7.42 -2.73
N LYS A 56 -3.77 -6.14 -3.12
CA LYS A 56 -3.05 -5.69 -4.30
C LYS A 56 -2.59 -4.25 -4.18
N LEU A 57 -1.54 -3.92 -4.92
CA LEU A 57 -1.03 -2.57 -5.03
C LEU A 57 -1.57 -1.92 -6.31
N GLN A 58 -2.02 -0.67 -6.20
CA GLN A 58 -2.43 0.14 -7.33
C GLN A 58 -1.67 1.45 -7.36
N GLY A 59 -1.45 1.98 -8.56
CA GLY A 59 -0.79 3.26 -8.76
C GLY A 59 -1.61 4.25 -9.57
N SER A 60 -1.40 5.54 -9.31
CA SER A 60 -2.02 6.64 -10.04
C SER A 60 -1.04 7.79 -10.25
N ASN A 61 -1.19 8.50 -11.37
CA ASN A 61 -0.46 9.74 -11.66
C ASN A 61 -1.31 11.00 -11.45
N ASP A 62 -2.63 10.87 -11.43
CA ASP A 62 -3.60 11.98 -11.29
C ASP A 62 -4.32 11.98 -9.93
N GLY A 63 -4.22 10.89 -9.17
CA GLY A 63 -4.89 10.70 -7.88
C GLY A 63 -6.37 10.32 -7.98
N VAL A 64 -6.86 10.10 -9.19
CA VAL A 64 -8.26 9.78 -9.48
C VAL A 64 -8.35 8.40 -10.14
N ASN A 65 -7.57 8.18 -11.20
CA ASN A 65 -7.55 6.94 -11.95
C ASN A 65 -6.40 6.07 -11.45
N PHE A 66 -6.73 4.88 -10.95
CA PHE A 66 -5.78 3.93 -10.40
C PHE A 66 -5.72 2.66 -11.25
N SER A 67 -4.50 2.18 -11.50
CA SER A 67 -4.23 0.94 -12.24
C SER A 67 -3.52 -0.07 -11.34
N ASP A 68 -3.80 -1.36 -11.55
CA ASP A 68 -3.13 -2.45 -10.81
C ASP A 68 -1.63 -2.51 -11.15
N ILE A 69 -0.80 -2.73 -10.13
CA ILE A 69 0.63 -3.05 -10.31
C ILE A 69 0.75 -4.56 -10.55
N VAL A 70 1.28 -4.91 -11.71
CA VAL A 70 1.45 -6.30 -12.13
C VAL A 70 2.29 -7.06 -11.11
N GLY A 71 1.83 -8.26 -10.72
CA GLY A 71 2.52 -9.11 -9.76
C GLY A 71 2.31 -8.76 -8.29
N SER A 72 1.59 -7.69 -7.96
CA SER A 72 1.32 -7.29 -6.57
C SER A 72 0.12 -7.99 -5.92
N SER A 73 -0.61 -8.84 -6.64
CA SER A 73 -1.78 -9.52 -6.11
C SER A 73 -1.39 -10.68 -5.21
N LEU A 74 -1.96 -10.73 -4.01
CA LEU A 74 -1.68 -11.76 -3.01
C LEU A 74 -2.96 -12.18 -2.28
N ASN A 75 -3.22 -13.48 -2.18
CA ASN A 75 -4.32 -14.02 -1.38
C ASN A 75 -3.83 -14.30 0.05
N ILE A 76 -4.65 -13.91 1.04
CA ILE A 76 -4.37 -14.10 2.46
C ILE A 76 -5.55 -14.85 3.11
N THR A 77 -5.24 -15.93 3.83
CA THR A 77 -6.25 -16.79 4.49
C THR A 77 -5.92 -17.09 5.95
N ALA A 78 -4.87 -16.46 6.49
CA ALA A 78 -4.39 -16.65 7.85
C ALA A 78 -3.70 -15.37 8.33
N ASN A 79 -3.63 -15.19 9.66
CA ASN A 79 -2.93 -14.04 10.26
C ASN A 79 -1.46 -14.00 9.82
N GLY A 80 -0.94 -12.81 9.57
CA GLY A 80 0.43 -12.66 9.10
C GLY A 80 0.77 -11.23 8.69
N ASN A 81 1.84 -11.12 7.90
CA ASN A 81 2.29 -9.87 7.32
C ASN A 81 2.74 -10.05 5.87
N THR A 82 2.73 -8.95 5.13
CA THR A 82 3.23 -8.87 3.76
C THR A 82 3.94 -7.54 3.59
N ILE A 83 5.03 -7.54 2.82
CA ILE A 83 5.73 -6.34 2.43
C ILE A 83 5.64 -6.22 0.91
N PHE A 84 5.19 -5.06 0.43
CA PHE A 84 5.27 -4.66 -0.97
C PHE A 84 6.46 -3.73 -1.13
N ASP A 85 7.54 -4.24 -1.73
CA ASP A 85 8.71 -3.45 -2.09
C ASP A 85 8.65 -3.07 -3.57
N VAL A 86 8.64 -1.76 -3.83
CA VAL A 86 8.56 -1.21 -5.19
C VAL A 86 9.70 -0.23 -5.41
N GLY A 87 10.70 -0.64 -6.20
CA GLY A 87 11.89 0.17 -6.46
C GLY A 87 11.65 1.37 -7.39
N ASN A 88 10.78 1.23 -8.39
CA ASN A 88 10.36 2.34 -9.26
C ASN A 88 8.93 2.10 -9.75
N PRO A 89 7.91 2.64 -9.05
CA PRO A 89 6.52 2.42 -9.44
C PRO A 89 6.11 3.15 -10.72
N ASN A 90 6.83 4.19 -11.16
CA ASN A 90 6.40 5.13 -12.21
C ASN A 90 4.99 5.75 -11.97
N TYR A 91 4.57 5.83 -10.71
CA TYR A 91 3.31 6.43 -10.27
C TYR A 91 3.58 7.50 -9.22
N ARG A 92 2.70 8.52 -9.17
CA ARG A 92 2.75 9.60 -8.16
C ARG A 92 2.17 9.16 -6.82
N ILE A 93 1.20 8.25 -6.86
CA ILE A 93 0.41 7.83 -5.72
C ILE A 93 0.32 6.31 -5.79
N LEU A 94 0.65 5.63 -4.70
CA LEU A 94 0.37 4.20 -4.55
C LEU A 94 -0.69 3.98 -3.47
N ARG A 95 -1.47 2.92 -3.63
CA ARG A 95 -2.43 2.49 -2.61
C ARG A 95 -2.48 0.99 -2.52
N VAL A 96 -2.74 0.48 -1.32
CA VAL A 96 -3.09 -0.92 -1.13
C VAL A 96 -4.60 -1.06 -1.11
N VAL A 97 -5.09 -1.96 -1.94
CA VAL A 97 -6.50 -2.34 -2.01
C VAL A 97 -6.65 -3.73 -1.42
N ALA A 98 -7.51 -3.84 -0.42
CA ALA A 98 -7.89 -5.11 0.19
C ALA A 98 -9.33 -5.45 -0.21
N THR A 99 -9.51 -6.61 -0.82
CA THR A 99 -10.78 -7.09 -1.35
C THR A 99 -11.17 -8.37 -0.60
N PRO A 100 -12.25 -8.37 0.20
CA PRO A 100 -12.73 -9.57 0.85
C PRO A 100 -13.36 -10.53 -0.14
N THR A 101 -13.03 -11.81 0.01
CA THR A 101 -13.90 -12.92 -0.42
C THR A 101 -14.80 -13.34 0.75
N SER A 102 -14.24 -13.41 1.97
CA SER A 102 -14.98 -13.70 3.20
C SER A 102 -14.25 -13.27 4.48
N GLY A 103 -14.99 -13.19 5.60
CA GLY A 103 -14.44 -12.90 6.93
C GLY A 103 -14.05 -11.44 7.15
N THR A 104 -13.72 -11.11 8.40
CA THR A 104 -13.34 -9.76 8.83
C THR A 104 -11.87 -9.74 9.19
N VAL A 105 -11.14 -8.72 8.74
CA VAL A 105 -9.70 -8.56 9.01
C VAL A 105 -9.42 -7.15 9.53
N THR A 106 -8.53 -7.06 10.51
CA THR A 106 -7.90 -5.81 10.93
C THR A 106 -6.56 -5.69 10.23
N PHE A 107 -6.35 -4.57 9.55
CA PHE A 107 -5.07 -4.26 8.91
C PHE A 107 -4.36 -3.15 9.68
N VAL A 108 -3.06 -3.35 9.88
CA VAL A 108 -2.12 -2.32 10.33
C VAL A 108 -1.16 -2.08 9.17
N LEU A 109 -1.15 -0.85 8.67
CA LEU A 109 -0.32 -0.47 7.53
C LEU A 109 0.82 0.44 8.00
N THR A 110 2.02 0.17 7.52
CA THR A 110 3.21 1.01 7.72
C THR A 110 3.90 1.13 6.38
N TYR A 111 4.36 2.32 6.04
CA TYR A 111 5.12 2.50 4.80
C TYR A 111 6.34 3.38 4.99
N ASN A 112 7.28 3.20 4.07
CA ASN A 112 8.51 3.94 4.00
C ASN A 112 8.81 4.32 2.55
N ALA A 113 9.09 5.60 2.29
CA ALA A 113 9.58 6.09 1.01
C ALA A 113 11.06 6.48 1.14
N VAL A 114 11.90 5.96 0.24
CA VAL A 114 13.35 6.15 0.24
C VAL A 114 13.77 6.79 -1.08
N ASN A 115 14.61 7.82 -1.02
CA ASN A 115 15.30 8.32 -2.21
C ASN A 115 16.42 7.35 -2.60
N LEU A 116 16.39 6.87 -3.84
CA LEU A 116 17.33 5.93 -4.45
C LEU A 116 18.42 6.62 -5.28
N SER A 117 18.37 7.96 -5.43
CA SER A 117 19.42 8.76 -6.08
C SER A 117 20.58 9.09 -5.15
#